data_AF-A0A7W5EQA1-F1
#
_entry.id   AF-A0A7W5EQA1-F1
#
_cell.length_a   1.000
_cell.length_b   1.000
_cell.length_c   1.000
_cell.angle_alpha   90.00
_cell.angle_beta   90.00
_cell.angle_gamma   90.00
#
_symmetry.space_group_name_H-M   'P 1'
#
loop_
_entity.id
_entity.type
_entity.pdbx_description
1 polymer ?
#
loop_
_entity_poly.entity_id
_entity_poly.type
_entity_poly.pdbx_seq_one_letter_code
_entity_poly.pdbx_strand_id
1 'polypeptide(L)'
;MQTHRGLSARRADRAPRRSRSARHYRSRVRDNGPPFTAIEAHLKGNPGHGFGLLFDQALRPQGFGKTRSWRVYVGLRLNLLRRGKRR
;
A
#
# COMPACT_ATOMS: atom_id res chain seq x y z
N MET A 1 -16.49 30.87 -6.40
CA MET A 1 -15.78 29.81 -7.18
C MET A 1 -16.80 28.98 -7.96
N GLN A 2 -16.91 29.22 -9.26
CA GLN A 2 -17.73 28.41 -10.17
C GLN A 2 -16.96 27.15 -10.57
N THR A 3 -17.65 26.02 -10.70
CA THR A 3 -17.06 24.80 -11.30
C THR A 3 -17.26 24.84 -12.81
N HIS A 4 -16.46 24.06 -13.57
CA HIS A 4 -16.37 23.98 -15.05
C HIS A 4 -17.71 23.88 -15.84
N ARG A 5 -18.86 23.81 -15.18
CA ARG A 5 -20.20 23.73 -15.78
C ARG A 5 -21.14 24.90 -15.38
N GLY A 6 -20.61 26.04 -14.91
CA GLY A 6 -21.42 27.21 -14.50
C GLY A 6 -22.26 26.99 -13.24
N LEU A 7 -22.11 25.83 -12.56
CA LEU A 7 -22.81 25.52 -11.33
C LEU A 7 -22.02 25.99 -10.11
N SER A 8 -22.77 26.49 -9.12
CA SER A 8 -22.21 26.67 -7.78
C SER A 8 -21.75 25.32 -7.24
N ALA A 9 -20.65 25.32 -6.51
CA ALA A 9 -20.05 24.09 -6.02
C ALA A 9 -21.06 23.23 -5.22
N ARG A 10 -21.96 23.89 -4.44
CA ARG A 10 -23.04 23.21 -3.69
C ARG A 10 -24.00 22.43 -4.60
N ARG A 11 -24.38 22.99 -5.76
CA ARG A 11 -25.25 22.30 -6.73
C ARG A 11 -24.51 21.14 -7.40
N ALA A 12 -23.21 21.29 -7.66
CA ALA A 12 -22.38 20.23 -8.23
C ALA A 12 -22.24 19.01 -7.30
N ASP A 13 -22.28 19.19 -5.98
CA ASP A 13 -22.25 18.08 -5.01
C ASP A 13 -23.60 17.34 -4.88
N ARG A 14 -24.73 18.04 -5.07
CA ARG A 14 -26.08 17.49 -4.87
C ARG A 14 -26.45 16.43 -5.91
N ALA A 15 -26.13 16.68 -7.18
CA ALA A 15 -26.47 15.75 -8.27
C ALA A 15 -25.87 14.34 -8.07
N PRO A 16 -24.59 14.17 -7.69
CA PRO A 16 -24.00 12.86 -7.36
C PRO A 16 -24.16 12.46 -5.89
N ARG A 17 -24.92 13.20 -5.05
CA ARG A 17 -25.01 12.99 -3.58
C ARG A 17 -23.64 12.90 -2.89
N ARG A 18 -22.66 13.66 -3.36
CA ARG A 18 -21.30 13.65 -2.83
C ARG A 18 -21.23 14.58 -1.61
N SER A 19 -20.54 14.16 -0.55
CA SER A 19 -20.29 15.04 0.60
C SER A 19 -19.37 16.20 0.18
N ARG A 20 -19.49 17.34 0.87
CA ARG A 20 -18.60 18.50 0.64
C ARG A 20 -17.13 18.14 0.84
N SER A 21 -16.83 17.29 1.84
CA SER A 21 -15.47 16.83 2.12
C SER A 21 -14.91 15.96 0.99
N ALA A 22 -15.75 15.13 0.37
CA ALA A 22 -15.34 14.28 -0.73
C ALA A 22 -14.93 15.08 -1.98
N ARG A 23 -15.38 16.33 -2.14
CA ARG A 23 -14.87 17.23 -3.20
C ARG A 23 -13.39 17.55 -3.03
N HIS A 24 -12.94 17.74 -1.80
CA HIS A 24 -11.56 18.10 -1.47
C HIS A 24 -10.68 16.87 -1.21
N TYR A 25 -11.30 15.70 -1.04
CA TYR A 25 -10.57 14.45 -0.85
C TYR A 25 -9.80 14.07 -2.11
N ARG A 26 -8.48 13.97 -1.97
CA ARG A 26 -7.60 13.36 -2.96
C ARG A 26 -6.95 12.13 -2.31
N SER A 27 -7.21 10.96 -2.89
CA SER A 27 -6.46 9.76 -2.51
C SER A 27 -4.98 10.02 -2.80
N ARG A 28 -4.13 9.82 -1.79
CA ARG A 28 -2.68 9.86 -2.00
C ARG A 28 -2.27 8.55 -2.64
N VAL A 29 -1.69 8.62 -3.83
CA VAL A 29 -0.97 7.48 -4.43
C VAL A 29 0.18 7.16 -3.49
N ARG A 30 0.16 5.94 -2.92
CA ARG A 30 1.21 5.49 -2.02
C ARG A 30 2.32 4.91 -2.87
N ASP A 31 3.51 5.49 -2.76
CA ASP A 31 4.70 4.88 -3.33
C ASP A 31 5.05 3.61 -2.53
N ASN A 32 5.15 2.48 -3.21
CA ASN A 32 5.55 1.20 -2.64
C ASN A 32 6.85 0.68 -3.27
N GLY A 33 7.49 1.46 -4.15
CA GLY A 33 8.73 1.07 -4.83
C GLY A 33 9.87 0.76 -3.85
N PRO A 34 10.20 1.64 -2.88
CA PRO A 34 11.32 1.40 -1.97
C PRO A 34 11.22 0.09 -1.16
N PRO A 35 10.11 -0.23 -0.46
CA PRO A 35 9.97 -1.51 0.22
C PRO A 35 9.89 -2.70 -0.75
N PHE A 36 9.38 -2.54 -1.97
CA PHE A 36 9.38 -3.60 -2.98
C PHE A 36 10.81 -4.00 -3.36
N THR A 37 11.66 -3.03 -3.71
CA THR A 37 13.06 -3.29 -4.09
C THR A 37 13.84 -3.94 -2.95
N ALA A 38 13.62 -3.49 -1.71
CA ALA A 38 14.27 -4.08 -0.54
C ALA A 38 13.83 -5.54 -0.29
N ILE A 39 12.53 -5.84 -0.47
CA ILE A 39 12.01 -7.21 -0.37
C ILE A 39 12.63 -8.11 -1.44
N GLU A 40 12.66 -7.66 -2.69
CA GLU A 40 13.18 -8.43 -3.81
C GLU A 40 14.68 -8.73 -3.66
N ALA A 41 15.47 -7.72 -3.27
CA ALA A 41 16.90 -7.86 -3.02
C ALA A 41 17.18 -8.88 -1.89
N HIS A 42 16.41 -8.82 -0.80
CA HIS A 42 16.59 -9.73 0.34
C HIS A 42 16.25 -11.19 -0.03
N LEU A 43 15.15 -11.39 -0.76
CA LEU A 43 14.70 -12.73 -1.14
C LEU A 43 15.58 -13.40 -2.18
N LYS A 44 16.29 -12.62 -3.01
CA LYS A 44 17.29 -13.16 -3.95
C LYS A 44 18.40 -13.91 -3.20
N GLY A 45 18.80 -13.44 -2.03
CA GLY A 45 19.79 -14.10 -1.16
C GLY A 45 19.19 -15.12 -0.19
N ASN A 46 17.93 -14.94 0.21
CA ASN A 46 17.29 -15.71 1.29
C ASN A 46 15.85 -16.15 0.93
N PRO A 47 15.66 -17.05 -0.05
CA PRO A 47 14.33 -17.38 -0.58
C PRO A 47 13.40 -18.06 0.45
N GLY A 48 13.94 -18.61 1.54
CA GLY A 48 13.17 -19.25 2.61
C GLY A 48 12.73 -18.32 3.74
N HIS A 49 13.15 -17.05 3.76
CA HIS A 49 12.81 -16.14 4.84
C HIS A 49 11.35 -15.69 4.75
N GLY A 50 10.58 -16.02 5.79
CA GLY A 50 9.25 -15.47 5.96
C GLY A 50 9.27 -13.99 6.35
N PHE A 51 8.10 -13.35 6.32
CA PHE A 51 7.94 -11.92 6.56
C PHE A 51 8.61 -11.41 7.84
N GLY A 52 8.56 -12.15 8.95
CA GLY A 52 9.18 -11.72 10.21
C GLY A 52 10.69 -11.50 10.06
N LEU A 53 11.40 -12.52 9.57
CA LEU A 53 12.84 -12.45 9.33
C LEU A 53 13.20 -11.40 8.27
N LEU A 54 12.42 -11.34 7.19
CA LEU A 54 12.61 -10.32 6.15
C LEU A 54 12.45 -8.91 6.72
N PHE A 55 11.43 -8.69 7.56
CA PHE A 55 11.15 -7.38 8.13
C PHE A 55 12.27 -6.94 9.07
N ASP A 56 12.68 -7.80 9.99
CA ASP A 56 13.71 -7.45 10.98
C ASP A 56 15.09 -7.26 10.35
N GLN A 57 15.43 -8.00 9.28
CA GLN A 57 16.76 -7.96 8.67
C GLN A 57 16.89 -6.93 7.53
N ALA A 58 15.85 -6.76 6.70
CA ALA A 58 15.97 -5.91 5.50
C ALA A 58 15.18 -4.60 5.60
N LEU A 59 14.03 -4.60 6.27
CA LEU A 59 13.09 -3.46 6.20
C LEU A 59 13.14 -2.55 7.41
N ARG A 60 13.27 -3.10 8.61
CA ARG A 60 13.36 -2.35 9.86
C ARG A 60 14.63 -1.49 9.92
N PRO A 61 15.83 -1.97 9.51
CA PRO A 61 17.04 -1.12 9.49
C PRO A 61 16.93 0.05 8.52
N GLN A 62 16.13 -0.09 7.46
CA GLN A 62 15.86 0.99 6.48
C GLN A 62 14.74 1.94 6.94
N GLY A 63 14.16 1.74 8.13
CA GLY A 63 13.11 2.58 8.69
C GLY A 63 11.72 2.34 8.10
N PHE A 64 11.49 1.24 7.38
CA PHE A 64 10.16 0.95 6.85
C PHE A 64 9.18 0.49 7.94
N GLY A 65 7.96 1.03 7.89
CA GLY A 65 6.89 0.65 8.81
C GLY A 65 6.30 -0.73 8.51
N LYS A 66 6.08 -1.53 9.56
CA LYS A 66 5.59 -2.92 9.48
C LYS A 66 4.34 -3.09 8.62
N THR A 67 3.34 -2.22 8.77
CA THR A 67 2.09 -2.30 8.01
C THR A 67 2.29 -2.03 6.51
N ARG A 68 3.15 -1.07 6.15
CA ARG A 68 3.46 -0.75 4.75
C ARG A 68 4.19 -1.93 4.12
N SER A 69 5.22 -2.43 4.80
CA SER A 69 5.98 -3.60 4.39
C SER A 69 5.12 -4.85 4.22
N TRP A 70 4.21 -5.11 5.17
CA TRP A 70 3.28 -6.25 5.11
C TRP A 70 2.38 -6.20 3.88
N ARG A 71 1.83 -5.02 3.55
CA ARG A 71 0.97 -4.86 2.37
C ARG A 71 1.70 -5.15 1.07
N VAL A 72 2.95 -4.68 0.95
CA VAL A 72 3.79 -4.97 -0.22
C VAL A 72 4.09 -6.47 -0.28
N TYR A 73 4.51 -7.07 0.83
CA TYR A 73 4.78 -8.50 0.92
C TYR A 73 3.57 -9.37 0.53
N VAL A 74 2.38 -9.03 1.02
CA VAL A 74 1.12 -9.71 0.65
C VAL A 74 0.78 -9.49 -0.82
N GLY A 75 0.96 -8.27 -1.33
CA GLY A 75 0.74 -7.95 -2.75
C GLY A 75 1.63 -8.75 -3.69
N LEU A 76 2.82 -9.12 -3.25
CA LEU A 76 3.76 -9.98 -3.99
C LEU A 76 3.41 -11.47 -3.94
N ARG A 77 2.33 -11.87 -3.24
CA ARG A 77 1.89 -13.26 -3.09
C ARG A 77 2.99 -14.20 -2.57
N LEU A 78 3.96 -13.65 -1.83
CA LEU A 78 5.06 -14.37 -1.17
C LEU A 78 4.59 -15.16 0.06
N ASN A 79 3.32 -15.05 0.42
CA ASN A 79 2.63 -15.93 1.36
C ASN A 79 2.39 -17.31 0.74
N LEU A 80 3.45 -17.98 0.27
CA LEU A 80 3.33 -19.39 -0.06
C LEU A 80 3.14 -20.19 1.23
N LEU A 81 2.29 -21.21 1.18
CA LEU A 81 2.01 -22.10 2.30
C LEU A 81 3.33 -22.62 2.86
N ARG A 82 3.55 -22.38 4.16
CA ARG A 82 4.74 -22.80 4.90
C ARG A 82 4.96 -24.29 4.63
N ARG A 83 6.05 -24.63 3.92
CA ARG A 83 6.37 -25.96 3.33
C ARG A 83 6.33 -27.15 4.32
N GLY A 84 6.15 -26.89 5.62
CA GLY A 84 6.16 -27.90 6.69
C GLY A 84 4.83 -28.14 7.42
N LYS A 85 3.73 -27.41 7.15
CA LYS A 85 2.43 -27.73 7.76
C LYS A 85 1.64 -28.65 6.82
N ARG A 86 2.00 -29.94 6.81
CA ARG A 86 1.14 -30.99 6.22
C ARG A 86 -0.18 -30.98 6.99
N ARG A 87 -1.28 -30.92 6.24
CA ARG A 87 -2.65 -30.98 6.77
C ARG A 87 -2.99 -32.41 7.16
#